data_AF-A0AAD5ZY34-F1
#
_entry.id   AF-A0AAD5ZY34-F1
#
_cell.length_a   1.000
_cell.length_b   1.000
_cell.length_c   1.000
_cell.angle_alpha   90.00
_cell.angle_beta   90.00
_cell.angle_gamma   90.00
#
_symmetry.space_group_name_H-M   'P 1'
#
loop_
_entity.id
_entity.type
_entity.pdbx_description
1 polymer ?
#
loop_
_entity_poly.entity_id
_entity_poly.type
_entity_poly.pdbx_seq_one_letter_code
_entity_poly.pdbx_strand_id
1 'polypeptide(L)'
;MEEEKLTGTEDTSAAVSTVAASSAKANGLSEVNRAVAWEGCSVLLDINDGDRLVFSRLSPSASIKIGNKKCSLRPLVGCPFGSLFTVETGPGGPHLSRSAPSSAGNCVEEISKDEGQSFNEIRDNRSLIDNNTAQSLSSEDIEAMRSEGATGDEIVKALIANSSTFEKKTAFSQEKYKLKKQKKYAPKVLLRRPSMRSICETYFKKHPQRTGFMRVDTLSMLLSMANVGPYSDALVFDKLGGLVVGSVAERVGCTGYICSTYIGNVPYQIDIVRMFNFSNDVCARILQAPFSDLSPLQNSPSECAMLDPSDVGPGSPETAQPDPSNELLQDGDSLLDSRDNGDDTLTGLKAVKPGRKASPEIVKSWKDNGFTSLIVAAPEMDVESLIMDLLPLLAYSAPFAIYHQYLQPLATCMHKLQASKMAIGLQISEPWLREYQVLPSRTHPHMQMNAFGGYILSGIRISNTRGAIEDKAA
;
A
#
# COMPACT_ATOMS: atom_id res chain seq x y z
N MET A 1 10.94 25.56 -61.66
CA MET A 1 12.29 25.74 -62.23
C MET A 1 12.89 26.87 -61.43
N GLU A 2 13.86 26.68 -60.54
CA GLU A 2 14.91 25.67 -60.43
C GLU A 2 15.17 25.36 -58.95
N GLU A 3 15.58 24.14 -58.67
CA GLU A 3 16.26 23.76 -57.43
C GLU A 3 17.67 24.34 -57.45
N GLU A 4 18.08 25.05 -56.39
CA GLU A 4 19.50 25.13 -56.04
C GLU A 4 19.69 25.12 -54.52
N LYS A 5 20.53 24.19 -54.07
CA LYS A 5 21.05 24.00 -52.73
C LYS A 5 21.82 25.23 -52.26
N LEU A 6 21.46 25.77 -51.09
CA LEU A 6 22.39 26.57 -50.29
C LEU A 6 22.96 25.73 -49.14
N THR A 7 24.29 25.63 -49.14
CA THR A 7 25.14 25.25 -48.02
C THR A 7 25.35 26.49 -47.13
N GLY A 8 25.35 26.33 -45.81
CA GLY A 8 25.51 27.44 -44.88
C GLY A 8 25.70 27.00 -43.43
N THR A 9 26.98 26.79 -43.09
CA THR A 9 27.68 27.18 -41.84
C THR A 9 27.07 26.88 -40.47
N GLU A 10 27.81 26.04 -39.74
CA GLU A 10 27.80 25.79 -38.29
C GLU A 10 28.18 27.04 -37.46
N ASP A 11 28.06 26.88 -36.14
CA ASP A 11 28.44 27.76 -35.02
C ASP A 11 27.48 28.86 -34.57
N THR A 12 26.52 28.47 -33.70
CA THR A 12 26.27 29.17 -32.41
C THR A 12 25.45 28.27 -31.48
N SER A 13 26.08 27.54 -30.57
CA SER A 13 25.40 26.84 -29.46
C SER A 13 26.38 26.51 -28.33
N ALA A 14 27.01 27.52 -27.75
CA ALA A 14 27.87 27.36 -26.57
C ALA A 14 27.83 28.62 -25.69
N ALA A 15 26.64 29.01 -25.20
CA ALA A 15 26.53 30.07 -24.19
C ALA A 15 25.17 30.12 -23.47
N VAL A 16 24.67 29.01 -22.89
CA VAL A 16 23.52 29.07 -21.93
C VAL A 16 23.67 28.11 -20.73
N SER A 17 24.71 27.28 -20.64
CA SER A 17 24.81 26.24 -19.58
C SER A 17 25.53 26.65 -18.29
N THR A 18 25.83 27.94 -18.06
CA THR A 18 26.74 28.35 -16.97
C THR A 18 26.13 29.24 -15.89
N VAL A 19 24.82 29.19 -15.66
CA VAL A 19 24.17 29.93 -14.54
C VAL A 19 23.38 29.03 -13.58
N ALA A 20 23.27 27.71 -13.84
CA ALA A 20 22.54 26.79 -12.96
C ALA A 20 23.40 26.04 -11.92
N ALA A 21 24.71 26.31 -11.83
CA ALA A 21 25.65 25.50 -11.02
C ALA A 21 26.20 26.19 -9.77
N SER A 22 25.69 27.35 -9.36
CA SER A 22 26.17 28.09 -8.18
C SER A 22 25.05 28.48 -7.22
N SER A 23 24.34 27.48 -6.70
CA SER A 23 23.50 27.64 -5.48
C SER A 23 23.32 26.34 -4.68
N ALA A 24 24.03 25.26 -5.00
CA ALA A 24 23.89 23.96 -4.35
C ALA A 24 25.02 23.65 -3.34
N LYS A 25 25.44 24.64 -2.55
CA LYS A 25 26.39 24.45 -1.44
C LYS A 25 26.00 25.32 -0.24
N ALA A 26 24.90 24.95 0.42
CA ALA A 26 24.63 25.28 1.82
C ALA A 26 23.43 24.46 2.31
N ASN A 27 23.67 23.20 2.68
CA ASN A 27 23.04 22.48 3.79
C ASN A 27 23.46 21.01 3.72
N GLY A 28 24.28 20.58 4.68
CA GLY A 28 24.64 19.18 4.88
C GLY A 28 23.44 18.40 5.39
N LEU A 29 22.59 17.94 4.48
CA LEU A 29 21.60 16.89 4.70
C LEU A 29 21.92 15.80 3.69
N SER A 30 22.40 14.66 4.17
CA SER A 30 22.48 13.46 3.34
C SER A 30 21.06 13.14 2.87
N GLU A 31 20.75 13.41 1.60
CA GLU A 31 19.51 12.93 1.00
C GLU A 31 19.45 11.41 1.22
N VAL A 32 18.49 10.96 2.02
CA VAL A 32 18.26 9.53 2.24
C VAL A 32 17.91 8.94 0.87
N ASN A 33 18.82 8.14 0.32
CA ASN A 33 18.62 7.49 -0.97
C ASN A 33 17.42 6.54 -0.86
N ARG A 34 16.26 6.99 -1.36
CA ARG A 34 14.98 6.24 -1.27
C ARG A 34 14.96 4.96 -2.10
N ALA A 35 16.02 4.67 -2.85
CA ALA A 35 16.17 3.44 -3.61
C ALA A 35 16.66 2.27 -2.75
N VAL A 36 17.26 2.54 -1.58
CA VAL A 36 17.77 1.51 -0.67
C VAL A 36 16.95 1.47 0.61
N ALA A 37 16.95 0.34 1.31
CA ALA A 37 16.38 0.24 2.65
C ALA A 37 17.34 0.82 3.68
N TRP A 38 16.80 1.48 4.71
CA TRP A 38 17.59 2.11 5.79
C TRP A 38 17.04 1.75 7.16
N GLU A 39 17.82 2.01 8.20
CA GLU A 39 17.40 1.77 9.57
C GLU A 39 16.21 2.68 9.96
N GLY A 40 15.19 2.10 10.58
CA GLY A 40 13.96 2.80 10.96
C GLY A 40 12.90 2.87 9.86
N CYS A 41 13.17 2.44 8.62
CA CYS A 41 12.19 2.42 7.54
C CYS A 41 11.25 1.20 7.62
N SER A 42 10.02 1.37 7.17
CA SER A 42 9.11 0.26 6.91
C SER A 42 9.46 -0.44 5.60
N VAL A 43 9.41 -1.76 5.58
CA VAL A 43 9.65 -2.57 4.38
C VAL A 43 8.56 -3.61 4.24
N LEU A 44 8.30 -4.05 3.00
CA LEU A 44 7.45 -5.18 2.72
C LEU A 44 8.32 -6.37 2.32
N LEU A 45 8.22 -7.45 3.07
CA LEU A 45 8.89 -8.72 2.79
C LEU A 45 7.90 -9.61 2.04
N ASP A 46 8.22 -9.86 0.78
CA ASP A 46 7.44 -10.74 -0.08
C ASP A 46 8.09 -12.12 -0.15
N ILE A 47 7.47 -13.10 0.49
CA ILE A 47 7.98 -14.46 0.61
C ILE A 47 7.30 -15.32 -0.47
N ASN A 48 8.13 -15.99 -1.29
CA ASN A 48 7.70 -16.91 -2.35
C ASN A 48 6.70 -16.31 -3.36
N ASP A 49 6.96 -15.08 -3.82
CA ASP A 49 6.21 -14.41 -4.89
C ASP A 49 4.71 -14.23 -4.58
N GLY A 50 4.41 -13.74 -3.38
CA GLY A 50 3.07 -13.37 -2.94
C GLY A 50 2.37 -14.40 -2.05
N ASP A 51 3.01 -15.52 -1.73
CA ASP A 51 2.45 -16.53 -0.81
C ASP A 51 2.30 -15.95 0.60
N ARG A 52 3.26 -15.15 1.06
CA ARG A 52 3.17 -14.42 2.34
C ARG A 52 3.82 -13.04 2.25
N LEU A 53 3.02 -12.03 2.55
CA LEU A 53 3.43 -10.62 2.58
C LEU A 53 3.52 -10.14 4.03
N VAL A 54 4.66 -9.59 4.46
CA VAL A 54 4.87 -9.14 5.85
C VAL A 54 5.47 -7.75 5.87
N PHE A 55 4.80 -6.81 6.53
CA PHE A 55 5.40 -5.50 6.84
C PHE A 55 6.27 -5.62 8.09
N SER A 56 7.44 -4.98 8.03
CA SER A 56 8.31 -4.85 9.19
C SER A 56 8.98 -3.49 9.19
N ARG A 57 9.25 -2.95 10.38
CA ARG A 57 10.08 -1.76 10.53
C ARG A 57 11.50 -2.22 10.83
N LEU A 58 12.46 -1.78 10.03
CA LEU A 58 13.86 -2.17 10.19
C LEU A 58 14.43 -1.55 11.46
N SER A 59 14.93 -2.39 12.35
CA SER A 59 15.67 -2.01 13.55
C SER A 59 16.75 -3.06 13.82
N PRO A 60 17.73 -2.80 14.69
CA PRO A 60 18.79 -3.77 14.99
C PRO A 60 18.27 -5.09 15.58
N SER A 61 17.12 -5.05 16.26
CA SER A 61 16.44 -6.20 16.85
C SER A 61 15.37 -6.83 15.94
N ALA A 62 15.10 -6.21 14.78
CA ALA A 62 14.05 -6.68 13.88
C ALA A 62 14.40 -8.06 13.32
N SER A 63 13.44 -8.97 13.43
CA SER A 63 13.56 -10.35 12.95
C SER A 63 12.23 -10.82 12.38
N ILE A 64 12.30 -11.75 11.43
CA ILE A 64 11.13 -12.38 10.81
C ILE A 64 11.20 -13.89 10.97
N LYS A 65 10.03 -14.51 11.17
CA LYS A 65 9.88 -15.96 11.16
C LYS A 65 9.56 -16.42 9.73
N ILE A 66 10.46 -17.19 9.11
CA ILE A 66 10.26 -17.80 7.79
C ILE A 66 10.24 -19.32 8.00
N GLY A 67 9.05 -19.93 7.86
CA GLY A 67 8.82 -21.30 8.32
C GLY A 67 9.08 -21.42 9.82
N ASN A 68 9.99 -22.31 10.21
CA ASN A 68 10.40 -22.49 11.61
C ASN A 68 11.69 -21.71 11.98
N LYS A 69 12.29 -20.97 11.04
CA LYS A 69 13.54 -20.25 11.24
C LYS A 69 13.27 -18.78 11.58
N LYS A 70 13.89 -18.26 12.63
CA LYS A 70 13.87 -16.83 12.99
C LYS A 70 15.12 -16.15 12.42
N CYS A 71 14.94 -15.27 11.44
CA CYS A 71 16.04 -14.61 10.73
C CYS A 71 16.11 -13.13 11.09
N SER A 72 17.32 -12.58 11.26
CA SER A 72 17.52 -11.14 11.44
C SER A 72 17.30 -10.38 10.14
N LEU A 73 16.70 -9.19 10.23
CA LEU A 73 16.48 -8.29 9.09
C LEU A 73 17.64 -7.31 8.86
N ARG A 74 18.68 -7.35 9.70
CA ARG A 74 19.86 -6.49 9.58
C ARG A 74 20.53 -6.51 8.20
N PRO A 75 20.66 -7.67 7.50
CA PRO A 75 21.26 -7.72 6.16
C PRO A 75 20.51 -6.93 5.08
N LEU A 76 19.25 -6.54 5.33
CA LEU A 76 18.45 -5.77 4.39
C LEU A 76 18.84 -4.29 4.35
N VAL A 77 19.43 -3.77 5.43
CA VAL A 77 19.83 -2.37 5.54
C VAL A 77 20.95 -2.08 4.53
N GLY A 78 20.80 -1.01 3.76
CA GLY A 78 21.72 -0.61 2.68
C GLY A 78 21.49 -1.34 1.35
N CYS A 79 20.61 -2.36 1.29
CA CYS A 79 20.30 -3.04 0.05
C CYS A 79 19.22 -2.28 -0.76
N PRO A 80 19.29 -2.29 -2.10
CA PRO A 80 18.27 -1.69 -2.94
C PRO A 80 16.95 -2.47 -2.83
N PHE A 81 15.83 -1.75 -2.86
CA PHE A 81 14.52 -2.37 -3.02
C PHE A 81 14.47 -3.17 -4.33
N GLY A 82 13.84 -4.35 -4.28
CA GLY A 82 13.87 -5.36 -5.34
C GLY A 82 14.95 -6.43 -5.14
N SER A 83 15.82 -6.30 -4.13
CA SER A 83 16.81 -7.34 -3.82
C SER A 83 16.15 -8.62 -3.32
N LEU A 84 16.66 -9.75 -3.81
CA LEU A 84 16.25 -11.09 -3.40
C LEU A 84 17.21 -11.64 -2.34
N PHE A 85 16.64 -12.36 -1.38
CA PHE A 85 17.34 -12.98 -0.27
C PHE A 85 16.94 -14.44 -0.13
N THR A 86 17.89 -15.26 0.29
CA THR A 86 17.73 -16.66 0.61
C THR A 86 18.00 -16.90 2.08
N VAL A 87 17.33 -17.89 2.66
CA VAL A 87 17.54 -18.27 4.07
C VAL A 87 18.65 -19.31 4.15
N GLU A 88 19.81 -18.91 4.65
CA GLU A 88 20.97 -19.77 4.87
C GLU A 88 21.15 -20.09 6.35
N THR A 89 21.68 -21.27 6.66
CA THR A 89 22.03 -21.67 8.03
C THR A 89 23.54 -21.53 8.20
N GLY A 90 23.99 -20.58 9.01
CA GLY A 90 25.41 -20.38 9.32
C GLY A 90 25.75 -20.79 10.76
N PRO A 91 27.03 -20.69 11.17
CA PRO A 91 27.48 -21.03 12.53
C PRO A 91 26.82 -20.16 13.62
N GLY A 92 26.31 -18.98 13.27
CA GLY A 92 25.54 -18.09 14.15
C GLY A 92 24.02 -18.26 14.07
N GLY A 93 23.52 -19.31 13.41
CA GLY A 93 22.10 -19.56 13.17
C GLY A 93 21.61 -19.12 11.78
N PRO A 94 20.28 -19.16 11.54
CA PRO A 94 19.70 -18.82 10.26
C PRO A 94 19.75 -17.31 9.98
N HIS A 95 20.23 -16.94 8.80
CA HIS A 95 20.34 -15.55 8.37
C HIS A 95 19.93 -15.38 6.91
N LEU A 96 19.64 -14.13 6.53
CA LEU A 96 19.31 -13.77 5.15
C LEU A 96 20.60 -13.41 4.42
N SER A 97 20.91 -14.16 3.36
CA SER A 97 21.97 -13.86 2.41
C SER A 97 21.35 -13.23 1.17
N ARG A 98 22.01 -12.19 0.62
CA ARG A 98 21.54 -11.58 -0.63
C ARG A 98 21.91 -12.51 -1.78
N SER A 99 20.92 -12.99 -2.52
CA SER A 99 21.19 -13.69 -3.77
C SER A 99 21.62 -12.67 -4.82
N ALA A 100 22.78 -12.89 -5.45
CA ALA A 100 23.15 -12.10 -6.62
C ALA A 100 22.04 -12.24 -7.68
N PRO A 101 21.63 -11.16 -8.37
CA PRO A 101 20.81 -11.33 -9.54
C PRO A 101 21.64 -12.15 -10.52
N SER A 102 21.26 -13.41 -10.73
CA SER A 102 21.73 -14.13 -11.90
C SER A 102 21.42 -13.23 -13.10
N SER A 103 22.37 -13.05 -14.02
CA SER A 103 22.11 -12.36 -15.29
C SER A 103 20.98 -13.03 -16.09
N ALA A 104 20.54 -14.21 -15.68
CA ALA A 104 19.17 -14.67 -15.87
C ALA A 104 18.23 -13.90 -14.92
N GLY A 105 17.64 -12.80 -15.41
CA GLY A 105 16.30 -12.45 -14.96
C GLY A 105 15.39 -13.68 -15.09
N ASN A 106 14.15 -13.61 -14.63
CA ASN A 106 13.14 -14.64 -14.94
C ASN A 106 12.81 -14.72 -16.46
N CYS A 107 13.75 -14.38 -17.35
CA CYS A 107 13.89 -15.00 -18.64
C CYS A 107 14.22 -16.48 -18.43
N VAL A 108 13.40 -17.29 -19.06
CA VAL A 108 13.53 -18.73 -19.23
C VAL A 108 14.85 -19.03 -19.94
N GLU A 109 15.96 -19.00 -19.22
CA GLU A 109 17.26 -19.48 -19.70
C GLU A 109 17.66 -20.76 -18.97
N GLU A 110 16.90 -21.81 -19.28
CA GLU A 110 17.44 -23.13 -19.63
C GLU A 110 16.70 -23.64 -20.89
N ILE A 111 16.56 -22.81 -21.93
CA ILE A 111 16.07 -23.26 -23.26
C ILE A 111 17.13 -23.08 -24.37
N SER A 112 18.26 -22.42 -24.14
CA SER A 112 19.20 -22.07 -25.21
C SER A 112 20.61 -22.66 -25.05
N LYS A 113 20.71 -23.96 -24.71
CA LYS A 113 21.92 -24.78 -24.95
C LYS A 113 21.63 -26.25 -25.34
N ASP A 114 20.43 -26.54 -25.82
CA ASP A 114 20.13 -27.85 -26.41
C ASP A 114 19.19 -27.68 -27.62
N GLU A 115 19.61 -26.86 -28.58
CA GLU A 115 19.01 -26.86 -29.92
C GLU A 115 19.43 -28.17 -30.61
N GLY A 116 18.62 -29.21 -30.45
CA GLY A 116 18.84 -30.48 -31.16
C GLY A 116 18.10 -31.70 -30.64
N GLN A 117 17.52 -31.69 -29.44
CA GLN A 117 16.72 -32.82 -28.95
C GLN A 117 15.22 -32.55 -29.05
N SER A 118 14.66 -33.00 -30.17
CA SER A 118 13.31 -33.58 -30.28
C SER A 118 12.50 -33.57 -28.96
N PHE A 119 11.60 -32.60 -28.79
CA PHE A 119 10.57 -32.57 -27.73
C PHE A 119 9.45 -33.60 -27.99
N ASN A 120 9.78 -34.76 -28.56
CA ASN A 120 8.86 -35.84 -28.93
C ASN A 120 9.01 -37.07 -28.03
N GLU A 121 9.03 -36.88 -26.71
CA GLU A 121 8.48 -37.90 -25.84
C GLU A 121 7.09 -37.46 -25.42
N ILE A 122 6.07 -38.07 -26.02
CA ILE A 122 4.68 -37.95 -25.58
C ILE A 122 4.60 -38.65 -24.22
N ARG A 123 5.01 -37.95 -23.17
CA ARG A 123 4.86 -38.39 -21.78
C ARG A 123 3.42 -38.12 -21.36
N ASP A 124 2.81 -39.10 -20.72
CA ASP A 124 1.49 -38.95 -20.11
C ASP A 124 1.45 -39.61 -18.73
N ASN A 125 0.35 -39.39 -18.03
CA ASN A 125 0.16 -39.87 -16.67
C ASN A 125 -0.53 -41.24 -16.60
N ARG A 126 -0.73 -41.97 -17.71
CA ARG A 126 -1.53 -43.21 -17.72
C ARG A 126 -0.94 -44.33 -16.85
N SER A 127 0.39 -44.34 -16.73
CA SER A 127 1.15 -45.34 -15.97
C SER A 127 1.64 -44.83 -14.61
N LEU A 128 1.26 -43.61 -14.22
CA LEU A 128 1.61 -43.06 -12.91
C LEU A 128 0.59 -43.54 -11.87
N ILE A 129 1.05 -44.37 -10.93
CA ILE A 129 0.23 -44.91 -9.84
C ILE A 129 0.58 -44.14 -8.57
N ASP A 130 -0.43 -43.63 -7.87
CA ASP A 130 -0.25 -42.98 -6.57
C ASP A 130 -0.36 -44.01 -5.44
N ASN A 131 0.77 -44.59 -5.08
CA ASN A 131 0.90 -45.58 -4.01
C ASN A 131 1.75 -45.07 -2.84
N ASN A 132 2.04 -43.76 -2.79
CA ASN A 132 2.93 -43.11 -1.81
C ASN A 132 4.37 -43.71 -1.71
N THR A 133 4.81 -44.56 -2.64
CA THR A 133 6.19 -45.09 -2.67
C THR A 133 7.09 -44.38 -3.69
N ALA A 134 6.61 -43.29 -4.28
CA ALA A 134 7.30 -42.56 -5.34
C ALA A 134 8.56 -41.80 -4.87
N GLN A 135 8.68 -41.52 -3.57
CA GLN A 135 9.80 -40.80 -2.97
C GLN A 135 10.49 -41.73 -1.97
N SER A 136 11.78 -41.99 -2.15
CA SER A 136 12.55 -42.85 -1.25
C SER A 136 13.07 -42.11 -0.01
N LEU A 137 13.22 -40.78 -0.06
CA LEU A 137 13.65 -39.99 1.10
C LEU A 137 12.50 -39.82 2.10
N SER A 138 12.76 -40.21 3.35
CA SER A 138 11.85 -40.02 4.47
C SER A 138 11.87 -38.57 4.99
N SER A 139 10.94 -38.22 5.89
CA SER A 139 10.97 -36.94 6.59
C SER A 139 12.21 -36.77 7.46
N GLU A 140 12.66 -37.86 8.09
CA GLU A 140 13.82 -37.89 8.97
C GLU A 140 15.11 -37.62 8.19
N ASP A 141 15.26 -38.21 7.00
CA ASP A 141 16.42 -37.96 6.12
C ASP A 141 16.50 -36.48 5.69
N ILE A 142 15.35 -35.85 5.45
CA ILE A 142 15.28 -34.44 5.08
C ILE A 142 15.66 -33.53 6.26
N GLU A 143 15.32 -33.92 7.49
CA GLU A 143 15.73 -33.22 8.70
C GLU A 143 17.21 -33.42 9.00
N ALA A 144 17.76 -34.61 8.74
CA ALA A 144 19.19 -34.89 8.82
C ALA A 144 19.98 -33.99 7.85
N MET A 145 19.59 -33.94 6.57
CA MET A 145 20.22 -33.03 5.58
C MET A 145 20.19 -31.56 6.04
N ARG A 146 19.07 -31.11 6.63
CA ARG A 146 18.97 -29.74 7.18
C ARG A 146 19.90 -29.51 8.36
N SER A 147 20.09 -30.52 9.20
CA SER A 147 20.93 -30.47 10.40
C SER A 147 22.42 -30.50 10.03
N GLU A 148 22.77 -31.19 8.95
CA GLU A 148 24.09 -31.21 8.33
C GLU A 148 24.42 -29.90 7.59
N GLY A 149 23.45 -28.99 7.46
CA GLY A 149 23.64 -27.68 6.84
C GLY A 149 23.42 -27.64 5.32
N ALA A 150 22.82 -28.69 4.74
CA ALA A 150 22.51 -28.72 3.31
C ALA A 150 21.64 -27.52 2.89
N THR A 151 21.95 -26.95 1.73
CA THR A 151 21.20 -25.81 1.21
C THR A 151 19.81 -26.24 0.74
N GLY A 152 18.87 -25.29 0.71
CA GLY A 152 17.51 -25.57 0.24
C GLY A 152 17.50 -26.15 -1.20
N ASP A 153 18.39 -25.67 -2.06
CA ASP A 153 18.51 -26.13 -3.44
C ASP A 153 19.13 -27.54 -3.54
N GLU A 154 20.07 -27.90 -2.66
CA GLU A 154 20.59 -29.28 -2.54
C GLU A 154 19.48 -30.25 -2.14
N ILE A 155 18.65 -29.88 -1.17
CA ILE A 155 17.51 -30.70 -0.76
C ILE A 155 16.53 -30.91 -1.93
N VAL A 156 16.28 -29.86 -2.73
CA VAL A 156 15.42 -29.98 -3.93
C VAL A 156 16.04 -30.93 -4.95
N LYS A 157 17.35 -30.84 -5.21
CA LYS A 157 18.07 -31.75 -6.11
C LYS A 157 18.02 -33.20 -5.62
N ALA A 158 18.26 -33.43 -4.33
CA ALA A 158 18.16 -34.75 -3.71
C ALA A 158 16.75 -35.36 -3.83
N LEU A 159 15.70 -34.54 -3.62
CA LEU A 159 14.30 -34.97 -3.77
C LEU A 159 13.89 -35.29 -5.21
N ILE A 160 14.58 -34.71 -6.21
CA ILE A 160 14.37 -35.02 -7.62
C ILE A 160 15.06 -36.35 -7.96
N ALA A 161 16.32 -36.52 -7.56
CA ALA A 161 17.09 -37.74 -7.80
C ALA A 161 16.45 -38.99 -7.16
N ASN A 162 15.81 -38.82 -6.01
CA ASN A 162 15.15 -39.90 -5.25
C ASN A 162 13.67 -40.10 -5.60
N SER A 163 13.16 -39.43 -6.64
CA SER A 163 11.77 -39.56 -7.08
C SER A 163 11.64 -40.47 -8.30
N SER A 164 11.19 -41.72 -8.09
CA SER A 164 11.02 -42.74 -9.15
C SER A 164 10.02 -42.35 -10.26
N THR A 165 9.14 -41.38 -9.98
CA THR A 165 8.13 -40.88 -10.93
C THR A 165 8.54 -39.58 -11.63
N PHE A 166 9.66 -38.97 -11.28
CA PHE A 166 9.96 -37.60 -11.75
C PHE A 166 10.23 -37.56 -13.25
N GLU A 167 11.07 -38.47 -13.76
CA GLU A 167 11.43 -38.53 -15.18
C GLU A 167 10.23 -38.84 -16.07
N LYS A 168 9.32 -39.71 -15.61
CA LYS A 168 8.11 -40.11 -16.33
C LYS A 168 7.07 -38.99 -16.45
N LYS A 169 7.17 -37.93 -15.64
CA LYS A 169 6.24 -36.79 -15.68
C LYS A 169 6.46 -35.94 -16.93
N THR A 170 5.40 -35.26 -17.34
CA THR A 170 5.47 -34.22 -18.38
C THR A 170 6.37 -33.06 -17.92
N ALA A 171 6.96 -32.33 -18.87
CA ALA A 171 7.81 -31.17 -18.56
C ALA A 171 7.12 -30.15 -17.64
N PHE A 172 5.84 -29.84 -17.91
CA PHE A 172 5.06 -28.94 -17.06
C PHE A 172 4.85 -29.47 -15.63
N SER A 173 4.67 -30.79 -15.47
CA SER A 173 4.51 -31.42 -14.17
C SER A 173 5.84 -31.46 -13.39
N GLN A 174 6.96 -31.65 -14.09
CA GLN A 174 8.30 -31.56 -13.51
C GLN A 174 8.59 -30.16 -12.99
N GLU A 175 8.32 -29.12 -13.79
CA GLU A 175 8.51 -27.72 -13.39
C GLU A 175 7.59 -27.33 -12.22
N LYS A 176 6.31 -27.72 -12.26
CA LYS A 176 5.37 -27.53 -11.15
C LYS A 176 5.87 -28.22 -9.88
N TYR A 177 6.47 -29.40 -9.98
CA TYR A 177 7.08 -30.10 -8.87
C TYR A 177 8.31 -29.35 -8.34
N LYS A 178 9.23 -28.92 -9.21
CA LYS A 178 10.42 -28.13 -8.85
C LYS A 178 10.02 -26.86 -8.08
N LEU A 179 9.08 -26.07 -8.62
CA LEU A 179 8.58 -24.84 -7.98
C LEU A 179 7.96 -25.11 -6.60
N LYS A 180 7.13 -26.16 -6.48
CA LYS A 180 6.54 -26.56 -5.19
C LYS A 180 7.61 -26.93 -4.15
N LYS A 181 8.66 -27.64 -4.56
CA LYS A 181 9.76 -28.03 -3.67
C LYS A 181 10.65 -26.83 -3.33
N GLN A 182 10.95 -25.97 -4.29
CA GLN A 182 11.70 -24.73 -4.06
C GLN A 182 10.99 -23.84 -3.04
N LYS A 183 9.69 -23.57 -3.21
CA LYS A 183 8.89 -22.79 -2.24
C LYS A 183 8.93 -23.36 -0.81
N LYS A 184 9.02 -24.68 -0.66
CA LYS A 184 9.05 -25.36 0.65
C LYS A 184 10.44 -25.42 1.29
N TYR A 185 11.48 -25.68 0.51
CA TYR A 185 12.83 -25.99 1.02
C TYR A 185 13.85 -24.86 0.82
N ALA A 186 13.65 -24.01 -0.19
CA ALA A 186 14.48 -22.86 -0.52
C ALA A 186 13.60 -21.59 -0.65
N PRO A 187 12.98 -21.13 0.45
CA PRO A 187 12.12 -19.95 0.41
C PRO A 187 12.94 -18.71 0.02
N LYS A 188 12.39 -17.94 -0.91
CA LYS A 188 12.97 -16.67 -1.35
C LYS A 188 12.22 -15.51 -0.72
N VAL A 189 12.96 -14.48 -0.33
CA VAL A 189 12.43 -13.25 0.26
C VAL A 189 12.80 -12.08 -0.63
N LEU A 190 11.79 -11.42 -1.20
CA LEU A 190 11.95 -10.22 -1.99
C LEU A 190 11.72 -8.99 -1.11
N LEU A 191 12.72 -8.12 -1.03
CA LEU A 191 12.63 -6.84 -0.33
C LEU A 191 11.86 -5.84 -1.19
N ARG A 192 10.61 -5.52 -0.83
CA ARG A 192 9.79 -4.54 -1.55
C ARG A 192 9.68 -3.22 -0.79
N ARG A 193 9.64 -2.13 -1.56
CA ARG A 193 9.31 -0.81 -1.04
C ARG A 193 7.81 -0.74 -0.76
N PRO A 194 7.38 -0.26 0.41
CA PRO A 194 5.98 0.07 0.63
C PRO A 194 5.52 1.19 -0.30
N SER A 195 4.42 0.93 -0.98
CA SER A 195 3.64 1.85 -1.81
C SER A 195 2.17 1.62 -1.54
N MET A 196 1.33 2.60 -1.92
CA MET A 196 -0.13 2.48 -1.91
C MET A 196 -0.61 1.10 -2.39
N ARG A 197 -0.12 0.66 -3.56
CA ARG A 197 -0.48 -0.62 -4.16
C ARG A 197 -0.17 -1.79 -3.22
N SER A 198 1.07 -1.88 -2.78
CA SER A 198 1.54 -3.01 -1.96
C SER A 198 0.88 -3.05 -0.57
N ILE A 199 0.61 -1.87 0.02
CA ILE A 199 -0.08 -1.73 1.31
C ILE A 199 -1.52 -2.17 1.16
N CYS A 200 -2.25 -1.63 0.18
CA CYS A 200 -3.63 -1.99 -0.09
C CYS A 200 -3.78 -3.49 -0.38
N GLU A 201 -2.96 -4.06 -1.27
CA GLU A 201 -2.98 -5.50 -1.59
C GLU A 201 -2.72 -6.38 -0.37
N THR A 202 -1.76 -6.00 0.49
CA THR A 202 -1.42 -6.78 1.69
C THR A 202 -2.53 -6.74 2.73
N TYR A 203 -3.07 -5.54 3.00
CA TYR A 203 -4.18 -5.40 3.94
C TYR A 203 -5.44 -6.09 3.44
N PHE A 204 -5.75 -5.97 2.14
CA PHE A 204 -6.91 -6.65 1.55
C PHE A 204 -6.79 -8.18 1.64
N LYS A 205 -5.58 -8.75 1.51
CA LYS A 205 -5.34 -10.19 1.66
C LYS A 205 -5.39 -10.66 3.12
N LYS A 206 -4.83 -9.90 4.07
CA LYS A 206 -4.67 -10.32 5.47
C LYS A 206 -5.80 -9.87 6.41
N HIS A 207 -6.23 -8.61 6.27
CA HIS A 207 -7.20 -7.96 7.15
C HIS A 207 -8.15 -7.04 6.34
N PRO A 208 -8.96 -7.60 5.41
CA PRO A 208 -9.77 -6.79 4.50
C PRO A 208 -10.76 -5.87 5.22
N GLN A 209 -11.28 -6.27 6.38
CA GLN A 209 -12.14 -5.45 7.24
C GLN A 209 -11.49 -4.12 7.64
N ARG A 210 -10.17 -4.08 7.86
CA ARG A 210 -9.47 -2.86 8.29
C ARG A 210 -9.41 -1.81 7.17
N THR A 211 -9.51 -2.24 5.92
CA THR A 211 -9.55 -1.35 4.75
C THR A 211 -10.95 -1.30 4.14
N GLY A 212 -11.98 -1.70 4.88
CA GLY A 212 -13.37 -1.65 4.43
C GLY A 212 -13.64 -2.52 3.19
N PHE A 213 -12.87 -3.60 3.01
CA PHE A 213 -12.87 -4.47 1.83
C PHE A 213 -12.51 -3.76 0.51
N MET A 214 -11.78 -2.64 0.58
CA MET A 214 -11.33 -1.90 -0.60
C MET A 214 -10.19 -2.64 -1.30
N ARG A 215 -10.40 -2.96 -2.58
CA ARG A 215 -9.37 -3.55 -3.45
C ARG A 215 -8.51 -2.46 -4.11
N VAL A 216 -7.31 -2.82 -4.54
CA VAL A 216 -6.31 -1.88 -5.09
C VAL A 216 -6.76 -1.15 -6.36
N ASP A 217 -7.50 -1.83 -7.24
CA ASP A 217 -8.09 -1.24 -8.43
C ASP A 217 -9.20 -0.24 -8.06
N THR A 218 -10.01 -0.55 -7.05
CA THR A 218 -10.99 0.40 -6.49
C THR A 218 -10.31 1.62 -5.89
N LEU A 219 -9.25 1.45 -5.08
CA LEU A 219 -8.48 2.57 -4.55
C LEU A 219 -7.86 3.44 -5.67
N SER A 220 -7.32 2.80 -6.71
CA SER A 220 -6.72 3.49 -7.86
C SER A 220 -7.77 4.29 -8.65
N MET A 221 -8.94 3.71 -8.86
CA MET A 221 -10.08 4.37 -9.51
C MET A 221 -10.59 5.54 -8.66
N LEU A 222 -10.70 5.36 -7.34
CA LEU A 222 -11.15 6.39 -6.39
C LEU A 222 -10.26 7.64 -6.46
N LEU A 223 -8.94 7.46 -6.41
CA LEU A 223 -7.97 8.56 -6.51
C LEU A 223 -8.01 9.25 -7.88
N SER A 224 -8.24 8.49 -8.94
CA SER A 224 -8.33 9.00 -10.31
C SER A 224 -9.60 9.82 -10.51
N MET A 225 -10.75 9.31 -10.03
CA MET A 225 -12.04 10.00 -10.10
C MET A 225 -12.07 11.29 -9.27
N ALA A 226 -11.36 11.34 -8.15
CA ALA A 226 -11.18 12.56 -7.36
C ALA A 226 -10.10 13.51 -7.90
N ASN A 227 -9.46 13.17 -9.03
CA ASN A 227 -8.40 13.95 -9.69
C ASN A 227 -7.28 14.38 -8.72
N VAL A 228 -6.83 13.47 -7.86
CA VAL A 228 -5.77 13.78 -6.90
C VAL A 228 -4.42 13.82 -7.59
N GLY A 229 -3.71 14.95 -7.44
CA GLY A 229 -2.37 15.13 -7.98
C GLY A 229 -1.56 16.20 -7.24
N PRO A 230 -0.38 16.57 -7.78
CA PRO A 230 0.40 17.69 -7.26
C PRO A 230 -0.43 18.98 -7.21
N TYR A 231 -0.16 19.82 -6.21
CA TYR A 231 -0.86 21.08 -5.93
C TYR A 231 -2.34 20.96 -5.54
N SER A 232 -2.88 19.74 -5.39
CA SER A 232 -4.23 19.56 -4.86
C SER A 232 -4.29 19.88 -3.37
N ASP A 233 -5.33 20.65 -2.98
CA ASP A 233 -5.78 20.76 -1.60
C ASP A 233 -6.92 19.76 -1.41
N ALA A 234 -6.57 18.55 -0.99
CA ALA A 234 -7.50 17.42 -0.90
C ALA A 234 -8.15 17.32 0.48
N LEU A 235 -9.48 17.30 0.50
CA LEU A 235 -10.27 16.95 1.69
C LEU A 235 -10.50 15.44 1.70
N VAL A 236 -10.13 14.79 2.80
CA VAL A 236 -10.22 13.33 2.94
C VAL A 236 -10.97 12.99 4.23
N PHE A 237 -12.08 12.27 4.09
CA PHE A 237 -12.76 11.63 5.22
C PHE A 237 -12.43 10.13 5.18
N ASP A 238 -11.47 9.71 6.00
CA ASP A 238 -10.91 8.35 5.98
C ASP A 238 -11.12 7.65 7.33
N LYS A 239 -11.98 6.61 7.33
CA LYS A 239 -12.20 5.71 8.47
C LYS A 239 -11.53 4.34 8.27
N LEU A 240 -10.51 4.26 7.41
CA LEU A 240 -9.81 3.04 7.01
C LEU A 240 -8.34 3.02 7.50
N GLY A 241 -8.08 3.56 8.69
CA GLY A 241 -6.75 3.55 9.31
C GLY A 241 -5.71 4.47 8.64
N GLY A 242 -6.15 5.40 7.78
CA GLY A 242 -5.26 6.29 7.03
C GLY A 242 -4.74 5.72 5.72
N LEU A 243 -5.31 4.60 5.21
CA LEU A 243 -4.94 4.05 3.91
C LEU A 243 -5.17 5.08 2.79
N VAL A 244 -6.34 5.73 2.78
CA VAL A 244 -6.70 6.69 1.75
C VAL A 244 -5.87 7.97 1.91
N VAL A 245 -5.71 8.46 3.14
CA VAL A 245 -4.84 9.62 3.44
C VAL A 245 -3.41 9.38 2.95
N GLY A 246 -2.84 8.22 3.24
CA GLY A 246 -1.50 7.85 2.77
C GLY A 246 -1.42 7.75 1.24
N SER A 247 -2.45 7.21 0.60
CA SER A 247 -2.50 7.09 -0.86
C SER A 247 -2.61 8.45 -1.56
N VAL A 248 -3.38 9.38 -1.00
CA VAL A 248 -3.44 10.78 -1.44
C VAL A 248 -2.06 11.44 -1.25
N ALA A 249 -1.41 11.24 -0.11
CA ALA A 249 -0.06 11.77 0.16
C ALA A 249 1.00 11.29 -0.82
N GLU A 250 0.95 10.01 -1.23
CA GLU A 250 1.84 9.47 -2.25
C GLU A 250 1.67 10.18 -3.61
N ARG A 251 0.45 10.61 -3.95
CA ARG A 251 0.10 11.29 -5.22
C ARG A 251 0.37 12.80 -5.20
N VAL A 252 0.06 13.48 -4.10
CA VAL A 252 0.24 14.94 -3.93
C VAL A 252 1.72 15.31 -3.70
N GLY A 253 2.46 14.43 -3.01
CA GLY A 253 3.85 14.69 -2.65
C GLY A 253 3.98 15.87 -1.68
N CYS A 254 4.85 16.84 -1.99
CA CYS A 254 5.17 17.98 -1.12
C CYS A 254 4.52 19.32 -1.53
N THR A 255 3.69 19.32 -2.58
CA THR A 255 3.27 20.55 -3.29
C THR A 255 1.91 21.10 -2.89
N GLY A 256 0.97 20.25 -2.46
CA GLY A 256 -0.36 20.64 -1.97
C GLY A 256 -0.57 20.26 -0.51
N TYR A 257 -1.80 20.40 -0.01
CA TYR A 257 -2.17 19.98 1.33
C TYR A 257 -3.22 18.87 1.35
N ILE A 258 -3.19 18.09 2.43
CA ILE A 258 -4.15 17.02 2.67
C ILE A 258 -4.80 17.29 4.00
N CYS A 259 -6.09 17.57 3.98
CA CYS A 259 -6.90 17.75 5.17
C CYS A 259 -7.67 16.46 5.46
N SER A 260 -7.19 15.68 6.42
CA SER A 260 -7.93 14.56 6.99
C SER A 260 -8.94 15.09 8.01
N THR A 261 -10.22 15.06 7.64
CA THR A 261 -11.30 15.56 8.50
C THR A 261 -11.96 14.43 9.28
N TYR A 262 -12.56 14.76 10.42
CA TYR A 262 -13.22 13.82 11.33
C TYR A 262 -14.39 14.49 12.06
N ILE A 263 -15.34 13.69 12.54
CA ILE A 263 -16.46 14.16 13.34
C ILE A 263 -16.17 13.93 14.82
N GLY A 264 -16.47 14.93 15.65
CA GLY A 264 -16.20 14.93 17.09
C GLY A 264 -14.84 15.53 17.46
N ASN A 265 -14.38 15.26 18.67
CA ASN A 265 -13.18 15.89 19.23
C ASN A 265 -11.89 15.08 19.02
N VAL A 266 -12.01 13.79 18.69
CA VAL A 266 -10.88 12.88 18.57
C VAL A 266 -10.62 12.55 17.10
N PRO A 267 -9.41 12.84 16.57
CA PRO A 267 -9.06 12.47 15.21
C PRO A 267 -9.05 10.95 15.00
N TYR A 268 -9.45 10.52 13.81
CA TYR A 268 -9.33 9.11 13.41
C TYR A 268 -7.85 8.70 13.29
N GLN A 269 -7.58 7.43 13.56
CA GLN A 269 -6.23 6.87 13.49
C GLN A 269 -5.75 6.79 12.04
N ILE A 270 -4.53 7.29 11.80
CA ILE A 270 -3.86 7.28 10.49
C ILE A 270 -2.54 6.50 10.54
N ASP A 271 -2.52 5.38 11.28
CA ASP A 271 -1.31 4.64 11.58
C ASP A 271 -0.71 3.94 10.35
N ILE A 272 -1.53 3.61 9.33
CA ILE A 272 -1.08 3.05 8.05
C ILE A 272 -0.16 4.02 7.30
N VAL A 273 -0.34 5.33 7.47
CA VAL A 273 0.50 6.37 6.82
C VAL A 273 1.98 6.18 7.17
N ARG A 274 2.29 5.68 8.37
CA ARG A 274 3.68 5.43 8.81
C ARG A 274 4.39 4.40 7.94
N MET A 275 3.66 3.50 7.29
CA MET A 275 4.22 2.45 6.44
C MET A 275 4.78 2.98 5.11
N PHE A 276 4.33 4.14 4.65
CA PHE A 276 4.71 4.70 3.35
C PHE A 276 6.13 5.30 3.31
N ASN A 277 6.81 5.43 4.46
CA ASN A 277 8.13 6.07 4.57
C ASN A 277 8.19 7.49 3.99
N PHE A 278 7.16 8.30 4.23
CA PHE A 278 7.15 9.69 3.77
C PHE A 278 8.25 10.52 4.44
N SER A 279 8.78 11.50 3.69
CA SER A 279 9.71 12.48 4.26
C SER A 279 8.98 13.44 5.18
N ASN A 280 9.74 14.14 6.02
CA ASN A 280 9.21 15.18 6.89
C ASN A 280 8.40 16.23 6.12
N ASP A 281 8.80 16.58 4.89
CA ASP A 281 8.09 17.55 4.05
C ASP A 281 6.70 17.07 3.66
N VAL A 282 6.57 15.80 3.27
CA VAL A 282 5.26 15.20 2.91
C VAL A 282 4.41 15.05 4.18
N CYS A 283 5.00 14.58 5.28
CA CYS A 283 4.31 14.49 6.57
C CYS A 283 3.79 15.86 7.06
N ALA A 284 4.52 16.95 6.79
CA ALA A 284 4.09 18.31 7.15
C ALA A 284 2.85 18.77 6.36
N ARG A 285 2.60 18.21 5.18
CA ARG A 285 1.41 18.50 4.35
C ARG A 285 0.17 17.72 4.77
N ILE A 286 0.32 16.68 5.59
CA ILE A 286 -0.80 15.87 6.11
C ILE A 286 -1.30 16.51 7.40
N LEU A 287 -2.43 17.19 7.29
CA LEU A 287 -3.07 17.95 8.36
C LEU A 287 -4.39 17.29 8.77
N GLN A 288 -4.78 17.51 10.03
CA GLN A 288 -6.08 17.10 10.56
C GLN A 288 -6.85 18.32 11.07
N ALA A 289 -8.14 18.35 10.80
CA ALA A 289 -9.06 19.36 11.32
C ALA A 289 -10.44 18.73 11.56
N PRO A 290 -11.08 18.97 12.71
CA PRO A 290 -12.44 18.50 12.91
C PRO A 290 -13.37 19.20 11.92
N PHE A 291 -14.45 18.51 11.54
CA PHE A 291 -15.44 19.06 10.61
C PHE A 291 -16.02 20.41 11.09
N SER A 292 -16.21 20.57 12.41
CA SER A 292 -16.68 21.81 13.03
C SER A 292 -15.82 23.02 12.66
N ASP A 293 -14.49 22.86 12.69
CA ASP A 293 -13.54 23.94 12.43
C ASP A 293 -13.55 24.34 10.95
N LEU A 294 -13.89 23.42 10.04
CA LEU A 294 -13.99 23.67 8.59
C LEU A 294 -15.34 24.26 8.20
N SER A 295 -16.39 23.97 8.95
CA SER A 295 -17.74 24.45 8.65
C SER A 295 -17.78 25.99 8.65
N PRO A 296 -18.44 26.62 7.67
CA PRO A 296 -18.57 28.07 7.61
C PRO A 296 -19.55 28.64 8.66
N LEU A 297 -20.30 27.79 9.37
CA LEU A 297 -21.41 28.20 10.26
C LEU A 297 -20.98 28.59 11.69
N GLN A 298 -19.75 28.34 12.11
CA GLN A 298 -19.27 28.68 13.46
C GLN A 298 -18.07 29.64 13.42
N ASN A 299 -18.37 30.94 13.32
CA ASN A 299 -17.48 31.98 13.82
C ASN A 299 -18.09 32.52 15.13
N SER A 300 -17.91 31.78 16.22
CA SER A 300 -17.82 32.39 17.55
C SER A 300 -16.54 31.86 18.20
N PRO A 301 -15.69 32.75 18.76
CA PRO A 301 -14.51 32.29 19.48
C PRO A 301 -15.00 31.60 20.76
N SER A 302 -14.88 30.27 20.80
CA SER A 302 -15.04 29.53 22.05
C SER A 302 -13.78 29.76 22.86
N GLU A 303 -13.84 30.68 23.84
CA GLU A 303 -12.83 30.79 24.88
C GLU A 303 -12.67 29.42 25.56
N CYS A 304 -11.47 28.84 25.48
CA CYS A 304 -11.10 27.73 26.34
C CYS A 304 -11.04 28.24 27.78
N ALA A 305 -12.14 28.14 28.52
CA ALA A 305 -12.14 28.31 29.96
C ALA A 305 -11.36 27.14 30.57
N MET A 306 -10.20 27.47 31.12
CA MET A 306 -9.44 26.63 32.04
C MET A 306 -10.32 26.38 33.26
N LEU A 307 -10.65 25.12 33.56
CA LEU A 307 -11.20 24.74 34.85
C LEU A 307 -10.22 23.78 35.53
N ASP A 308 -9.71 24.26 36.67
CA ASP A 308 -8.87 23.55 37.62
C ASP A 308 -9.55 22.26 38.16
N PRO A 309 -8.78 21.20 38.48
CA PRO A 309 -9.31 19.95 38.98
C PRO A 309 -9.31 19.93 40.51
N SER A 310 -10.44 20.29 41.13
CA SER A 310 -10.72 19.90 42.51
C SER A 310 -12.20 20.08 42.82
N ASP A 311 -12.97 19.00 42.78
CA ASP A 311 -13.86 18.53 43.86
C ASP A 311 -14.72 17.36 43.36
N VAL A 312 -15.28 16.60 44.30
CA VAL A 312 -16.22 15.46 44.21
C VAL A 312 -15.57 14.09 44.40
N GLY A 313 -15.67 13.64 45.65
CA GLY A 313 -15.29 12.32 46.17
C GLY A 313 -16.27 11.17 45.84
N PRO A 314 -16.14 10.03 46.53
CA PRO A 314 -16.33 8.71 45.94
C PRO A 314 -17.76 8.16 46.08
N GLY A 315 -18.25 7.52 45.02
CA GLY A 315 -19.48 6.74 44.99
C GLY A 315 -19.31 5.50 44.12
N SER A 316 -19.58 4.34 44.72
CA SER A 316 -19.37 2.96 44.27
C SER A 316 -20.10 2.53 42.98
N PRO A 317 -19.71 1.39 42.37
CA PRO A 317 -19.99 1.06 40.97
C PRO A 317 -21.31 0.31 40.78
N GLU A 318 -22.04 0.63 39.71
CA GLU A 318 -23.09 -0.23 39.18
C GLU A 318 -22.59 -1.04 37.99
N THR A 319 -22.80 -2.34 38.12
CA THR A 319 -22.41 -3.46 37.27
C THR A 319 -23.18 -3.43 35.94
N ALA A 320 -22.47 -3.45 34.81
CA ALA A 320 -23.01 -3.89 33.53
C ALA A 320 -22.11 -5.01 32.99
N GLN A 321 -22.71 -6.17 32.74
CA GLN A 321 -22.05 -7.40 32.33
C GLN A 321 -21.49 -7.32 30.90
N PRO A 322 -20.40 -8.06 30.59
CA PRO A 322 -19.88 -8.21 29.24
C PRO A 322 -20.63 -9.30 28.47
N ASP A 323 -21.07 -9.01 27.25
CA ASP A 323 -21.53 -10.04 26.32
C ASP A 323 -20.33 -10.77 25.69
N PRO A 324 -20.29 -12.12 25.71
CA PRO A 324 -19.17 -12.92 25.25
C PRO A 324 -19.39 -13.39 23.81
N SER A 325 -18.63 -12.87 22.85
CA SER A 325 -18.37 -13.58 21.59
C SER A 325 -17.28 -12.88 20.78
N ASN A 326 -16.02 -13.21 21.07
CA ASN A 326 -14.95 -13.31 20.08
C ASN A 326 -13.66 -13.79 20.76
N GLU A 327 -13.64 -15.07 21.14
CA GLU A 327 -12.38 -15.78 21.35
C GLU A 327 -12.29 -16.92 20.33
N LEU A 328 -11.07 -17.06 19.80
CA LEU A 328 -10.51 -18.09 18.91
C LEU A 328 -10.33 -17.66 17.45
N LEU A 329 -9.25 -16.91 17.20
CA LEU A 329 -8.23 -17.27 16.21
C LEU A 329 -6.89 -16.65 16.63
N GLN A 330 -6.15 -17.42 17.43
CA GLN A 330 -4.78 -17.15 17.80
C GLN A 330 -3.89 -17.74 16.69
N ASP A 331 -3.50 -16.91 15.73
CA ASP A 331 -2.35 -17.20 14.88
C ASP A 331 -1.47 -15.95 14.78
N GLY A 332 -0.27 -16.08 15.33
CA GLY A 332 0.67 -14.99 15.51
C GLY A 332 1.25 -14.50 14.18
N ASP A 333 0.77 -13.34 13.72
CA ASP A 333 1.49 -12.46 12.81
C ASP A 333 1.20 -11.01 13.23
N SER A 334 2.00 -10.51 14.18
CA SER A 334 1.92 -9.16 14.72
C SER A 334 2.34 -8.13 13.67
N LEU A 335 1.38 -7.63 12.91
CA LEU A 335 1.55 -6.53 11.97
C LEU A 335 1.43 -5.21 12.76
N LEU A 336 2.45 -4.97 13.60
CA LEU A 336 2.67 -3.79 14.44
C LEU A 336 1.54 -3.48 15.44
N ASP A 337 1.48 -4.25 16.53
CA ASP A 337 0.97 -3.73 17.80
C ASP A 337 2.17 -3.58 18.74
N SER A 338 2.78 -2.40 18.70
CA SER A 338 3.76 -1.97 19.70
C SER A 338 3.28 -0.63 20.20
N ARG A 339 2.65 -0.66 21.37
CA ARG A 339 2.44 0.52 22.21
C ARG A 339 3.82 1.02 22.62
N ASP A 340 4.38 1.90 21.80
CA ASP A 340 5.67 2.52 22.07
C ASP A 340 5.45 3.72 23.00
N ASN A 341 5.46 3.44 24.31
CA ASN A 341 5.82 4.42 25.33
C ASN A 341 7.34 4.32 25.51
N GLY A 342 8.07 5.01 24.65
CA GLY A 342 9.53 5.06 24.64
C GLY A 342 10.01 6.47 24.33
N ASP A 343 10.66 7.08 25.31
CA ASP A 343 11.32 8.39 25.24
C ASP A 343 12.54 8.31 24.30
N ASP A 344 12.53 9.13 23.24
CA ASP A 344 13.52 9.12 22.17
C ASP A 344 14.54 10.24 22.44
N THR A 345 15.54 9.94 23.27
CA THR A 345 16.65 10.84 23.57
C THR A 345 17.92 10.40 22.83
N LEU A 346 18.17 10.94 21.63
CA LEU A 346 19.46 11.53 21.20
C LEU A 346 19.47 11.91 19.71
N THR A 347 19.85 13.17 19.47
CA THR A 347 20.10 13.92 18.22
C THR A 347 18.91 14.74 17.66
N GLY A 348 19.09 16.07 17.74
CA GLY A 348 18.07 17.08 17.54
C GLY A 348 17.67 17.30 16.09
N LEU A 349 16.49 16.79 15.74
CA LEU A 349 15.50 17.35 14.79
C LEU A 349 14.24 16.48 14.98
N LYS A 350 13.25 16.98 15.75
CA LYS A 350 12.02 16.20 16.04
C LYS A 350 11.35 15.77 14.74
N ALA A 351 11.24 14.46 14.50
CA ALA A 351 10.58 13.90 13.33
C ALA A 351 9.15 14.47 13.17
N VAL A 352 8.80 14.88 11.95
CA VAL A 352 7.50 15.48 11.69
C VAL A 352 6.45 14.38 11.64
N LYS A 353 5.65 14.27 12.72
CA LYS A 353 4.51 13.36 12.77
C LYS A 353 3.43 13.82 11.77
N PRO A 354 2.90 12.94 10.90
CA PRO A 354 1.75 13.24 10.06
C PRO A 354 0.49 13.41 10.90
N GLY A 355 -0.51 14.14 10.39
CA GLY A 355 -1.78 14.37 11.07
C GLY A 355 -1.70 15.43 12.18
N ARG A 356 -0.83 16.44 12.02
CA ARG A 356 -0.82 17.59 12.92
C ARG A 356 -2.11 18.40 12.75
N LYS A 357 -2.56 19.06 13.81
CA LYS A 357 -3.69 19.98 13.72
C LYS A 357 -3.39 21.08 12.71
N ALA A 358 -4.32 21.35 11.80
CA ALA A 358 -4.19 22.42 10.83
C ALA A 358 -4.08 23.79 11.54
N SER A 359 -3.15 24.64 11.07
CA SER A 359 -3.03 26.02 11.55
C SER A 359 -4.25 26.85 11.12
N PRO A 360 -4.66 27.86 11.90
CA PRO A 360 -5.84 28.68 11.58
C PRO A 360 -5.72 29.41 10.23
N GLU A 361 -4.51 29.80 9.83
CA GLU A 361 -4.24 30.47 8.54
C GLU A 361 -4.59 29.57 7.34
N ILE A 362 -4.18 28.30 7.41
CA ILE A 362 -4.49 27.30 6.37
C ILE A 362 -5.98 26.98 6.35
N VAL A 363 -6.59 26.81 7.54
CA VAL A 363 -8.04 26.58 7.64
C VAL A 363 -8.83 27.73 7.02
N LYS A 364 -8.40 28.98 7.27
CA LYS A 364 -8.98 30.16 6.63
C LYS A 364 -8.85 30.12 5.11
N SER A 365 -7.66 29.78 4.59
CA SER A 365 -7.45 29.60 3.15
C SER A 365 -8.40 28.57 2.54
N TRP A 366 -8.65 27.44 3.21
CA TRP A 366 -9.61 26.44 2.73
C TRP A 366 -11.06 26.90 2.81
N LYS A 367 -11.43 27.71 3.81
CA LYS A 367 -12.77 28.31 3.88
C LYS A 367 -13.00 29.30 2.75
N ASP A 368 -11.98 30.09 2.40
CA ASP A 368 -12.07 31.13 1.38
C ASP A 368 -12.03 30.55 -0.05
N ASN A 369 -11.17 29.56 -0.30
CA ASN A 369 -10.94 29.01 -1.65
C ASN A 369 -11.69 27.70 -1.93
N GLY A 370 -12.04 26.94 -0.89
CA GLY A 370 -12.55 25.57 -1.01
C GLY A 370 -11.46 24.55 -1.33
N PHE A 371 -11.77 23.27 -1.12
CA PHE A 371 -10.88 22.16 -1.45
C PHE A 371 -10.96 21.78 -2.93
N THR A 372 -9.84 21.34 -3.53
CA THR A 372 -9.80 20.97 -4.96
C THR A 372 -10.30 19.57 -5.25
N SER A 373 -10.30 18.69 -4.25
CA SER A 373 -10.69 17.28 -4.37
C SER A 373 -11.31 16.80 -3.06
N LEU A 374 -12.33 15.94 -3.15
CA LEU A 374 -12.94 15.29 -1.96
C LEU A 374 -12.91 13.77 -2.13
N ILE A 375 -12.40 13.08 -1.12
CA ILE A 375 -12.50 11.63 -1.01
C ILE A 375 -13.16 11.24 0.30
N VAL A 376 -14.16 10.37 0.21
CA VAL A 376 -14.85 9.81 1.38
C VAL A 376 -14.74 8.30 1.37
N ALA A 377 -14.24 7.73 2.46
CA ALA A 377 -14.14 6.29 2.67
C ALA A 377 -14.50 5.97 4.12
N ALA A 378 -15.80 5.77 4.36
CA ALA A 378 -16.36 5.48 5.68
C ALA A 378 -17.54 4.50 5.56
N PRO A 379 -17.29 3.20 5.27
CA PRO A 379 -18.35 2.22 5.00
C PRO A 379 -19.27 1.92 6.20
N GLU A 380 -18.87 2.32 7.42
CA GLU A 380 -19.65 2.13 8.64
C GLU A 380 -20.55 3.32 8.99
N MET A 381 -20.50 4.41 8.23
CA MET A 381 -21.24 5.64 8.52
C MET A 381 -22.29 5.90 7.45
N ASP A 382 -23.30 6.71 7.81
CA ASP A 382 -24.24 7.20 6.81
C ASP A 382 -23.56 8.19 5.86
N VAL A 383 -23.28 7.70 4.65
CA VAL A 383 -22.66 8.45 3.57
C VAL A 383 -23.55 9.62 3.14
N GLU A 384 -24.86 9.46 3.22
CA GLU A 384 -25.82 10.45 2.74
C GLU A 384 -25.71 11.78 3.50
N SER A 385 -25.79 11.73 4.82
CA SER A 385 -25.68 12.91 5.68
C SER A 385 -24.28 13.53 5.58
N LEU A 386 -23.24 12.68 5.60
CA LEU A 386 -21.85 13.12 5.54
C LEU A 386 -21.54 13.93 4.27
N ILE A 387 -22.06 13.50 3.12
CA ILE A 387 -21.80 14.21 1.87
C ILE A 387 -22.51 15.55 1.79
N MET A 388 -23.71 15.69 2.38
CA MET A 388 -24.39 16.98 2.42
C MET A 388 -23.61 18.03 3.22
N ASP A 389 -22.88 17.57 4.23
CA ASP A 389 -22.05 18.39 5.10
C ASP A 389 -20.68 18.71 4.49
N LEU A 390 -20.03 17.72 3.84
CA LEU A 390 -18.69 17.87 3.27
C LEU A 390 -18.68 18.52 1.89
N LEU A 391 -19.69 18.26 1.06
CA LEU A 391 -19.72 18.74 -0.31
C LEU A 391 -19.63 20.27 -0.39
N PRO A 392 -20.26 21.08 0.49
CA PRO A 392 -20.12 22.54 0.59
C PRO A 392 -18.70 23.08 0.85
N LEU A 393 -17.76 22.26 1.34
CA LEU A 393 -16.37 22.67 1.59
C LEU A 393 -15.49 22.63 0.33
N LEU A 394 -15.94 21.96 -0.72
CA LEU A 394 -15.23 21.87 -2.00
C LEU A 394 -15.21 23.22 -2.78
N ALA A 395 -14.29 23.38 -3.73
CA ALA A 395 -14.40 24.44 -4.73
C ALA A 395 -15.49 24.07 -5.75
N TYR A 396 -16.02 25.07 -6.48
CA TYR A 396 -16.88 24.77 -7.62
C TYR A 396 -16.08 24.12 -8.75
N SER A 397 -16.73 23.23 -9.51
CA SER A 397 -16.09 22.42 -10.57
C SER A 397 -15.04 21.42 -10.07
N ALA A 398 -14.89 21.25 -8.75
CA ALA A 398 -14.01 20.24 -8.18
C ALA A 398 -14.67 18.85 -8.17
N PRO A 399 -13.92 17.78 -8.47
CA PRO A 399 -14.41 16.42 -8.41
C PRO A 399 -14.43 15.88 -6.97
N PHE A 400 -15.37 14.97 -6.74
CA PHE A 400 -15.40 14.15 -5.53
C PHE A 400 -15.59 12.68 -5.89
N ALA A 401 -15.05 11.81 -5.03
CA ALA A 401 -15.22 10.38 -5.16
C ALA A 401 -15.48 9.73 -3.79
N ILE A 402 -16.45 8.83 -3.74
CA ILE A 402 -16.98 8.25 -2.51
C ILE A 402 -16.90 6.74 -2.64
N TYR A 403 -16.21 6.10 -1.70
CA TYR A 403 -16.12 4.67 -1.60
C TYR A 403 -17.16 4.10 -0.65
N HIS A 404 -17.79 3.00 -1.04
CA HIS A 404 -18.60 2.20 -0.14
C HIS A 404 -18.54 0.71 -0.51
N GLN A 405 -18.63 -0.18 0.48
CA GLN A 405 -18.64 -1.63 0.25
C GLN A 405 -19.93 -2.08 -0.48
N TYR A 406 -21.05 -1.43 -0.24
CA TYR A 406 -22.35 -1.80 -0.80
C TYR A 406 -22.88 -0.74 -1.77
N LEU A 407 -23.62 -1.18 -2.79
CA LEU A 407 -24.20 -0.33 -3.83
C LEU A 407 -25.33 0.55 -3.29
N GLN A 408 -26.15 0.02 -2.38
CA GLN A 408 -27.41 0.64 -1.95
C GLN A 408 -27.19 2.03 -1.32
N PRO A 409 -26.23 2.23 -0.39
CA PRO A 409 -25.99 3.56 0.18
C PRO A 409 -25.51 4.58 -0.86
N LEU A 410 -24.74 4.14 -1.86
CA LEU A 410 -24.32 5.02 -2.96
C LEU A 410 -25.48 5.40 -3.88
N ALA A 411 -26.39 4.47 -4.16
CA ALA A 411 -27.58 4.75 -4.96
C ALA A 411 -28.50 5.78 -4.28
N THR A 412 -28.72 5.65 -2.97
CA THR A 412 -29.48 6.63 -2.18
C THR A 412 -28.79 7.99 -2.16
N CYS A 413 -27.47 8.01 -1.92
CA CYS A 413 -26.66 9.23 -1.95
C CYS A 413 -26.73 9.92 -3.33
N MET A 414 -26.60 9.16 -4.41
CA MET A 414 -26.72 9.66 -5.79
C MET A 414 -28.08 10.30 -6.05
N HIS A 415 -29.17 9.65 -5.65
CA HIS A 415 -30.52 10.22 -5.80
C HIS A 415 -30.67 11.55 -5.03
N LYS A 416 -30.14 11.64 -3.82
CA LYS A 416 -30.20 12.88 -3.02
C LYS A 416 -29.35 14.01 -3.62
N LEU A 417 -28.17 13.69 -4.16
CA LEU A 417 -27.34 14.66 -4.88
C LEU A 417 -28.02 15.20 -6.13
N GLN A 418 -28.78 14.34 -6.84
CA GLN A 418 -29.60 14.75 -7.98
C GLN A 418 -30.76 15.64 -7.54
N ALA A 419 -31.48 15.26 -6.47
CA ALA A 419 -32.61 16.01 -5.94
C ALA A 419 -32.21 17.42 -5.45
N SER A 420 -31.05 17.51 -4.76
CA SER A 420 -30.48 18.77 -4.25
C SER A 420 -29.78 19.62 -5.32
N LYS A 421 -29.54 19.08 -6.52
CA LYS A 421 -28.84 19.74 -7.64
C LYS A 421 -27.45 20.29 -7.24
N MET A 422 -26.73 19.59 -6.37
CA MET A 422 -25.41 20.01 -5.91
C MET A 422 -24.26 19.49 -6.78
N ALA A 423 -24.51 18.47 -7.60
CA ALA A 423 -23.48 17.80 -8.40
C ALA A 423 -23.99 17.41 -9.79
N ILE A 424 -23.07 17.30 -10.74
CA ILE A 424 -23.30 16.80 -12.10
C ILE A 424 -22.38 15.62 -12.41
N GLY A 425 -22.68 14.89 -13.49
CA GLY A 425 -21.84 13.77 -13.95
C GLY A 425 -21.76 12.63 -12.93
N LEU A 426 -22.83 12.43 -12.15
CA LEU A 426 -22.89 11.41 -11.12
C LEU A 426 -22.83 10.02 -11.77
N GLN A 427 -21.86 9.21 -11.35
CA GLN A 427 -21.64 7.86 -11.86
C GLN A 427 -21.30 6.93 -10.71
N ILE A 428 -21.95 5.76 -10.67
CA ILE A 428 -21.56 4.65 -9.81
C ILE A 428 -20.77 3.65 -10.66
N SER A 429 -19.58 3.27 -10.20
CA SER A 429 -18.69 2.34 -10.90
C SER A 429 -18.21 1.22 -10.00
N GLU A 430 -18.10 0.02 -10.56
CA GLU A 430 -17.51 -1.16 -9.92
C GLU A 430 -16.36 -1.66 -10.80
N PRO A 431 -15.10 -1.61 -10.33
CA PRO A 431 -13.98 -2.16 -11.08
C PRO A 431 -13.83 -3.68 -10.85
N TRP A 432 -13.59 -4.40 -11.94
CA TRP A 432 -13.28 -5.83 -11.93
C TRP A 432 -11.81 -6.06 -12.26
N LEU A 433 -11.14 -6.79 -11.39
CA LEU A 433 -9.73 -7.16 -11.55
C LEU A 433 -9.62 -8.67 -11.77
N ARG A 434 -8.95 -9.06 -12.86
CA ARG A 434 -8.69 -10.46 -13.20
C ARG A 434 -7.20 -10.70 -13.35
N GLU A 435 -6.63 -11.50 -12.46
CA GLU A 435 -5.22 -11.91 -12.52
C GLU A 435 -5.03 -13.10 -13.47
N TYR A 436 -3.95 -13.06 -14.25
CA TYR A 436 -3.60 -14.09 -15.24
C TYR A 436 -2.25 -14.71 -14.90
N GLN A 437 -2.19 -16.03 -14.97
CA GLN A 437 -0.94 -16.75 -15.13
C GLN A 437 -0.51 -16.63 -16.58
N VAL A 438 0.69 -16.12 -16.83
CA VAL A 438 1.27 -15.99 -18.17
C VAL A 438 2.57 -16.78 -18.22
N LEU A 439 2.47 -18.01 -18.72
CA LEU A 439 3.58 -18.94 -18.88
C LEU A 439 3.44 -19.64 -20.24
N PRO A 440 4.54 -19.98 -20.93
CA PRO A 440 4.48 -20.70 -22.21
C PRO A 440 3.57 -21.93 -22.11
N SER A 441 2.59 -22.01 -23.03
CA SER A 441 1.59 -23.09 -23.12
C SER A 441 0.75 -23.34 -21.85
N ARG A 442 0.73 -22.40 -20.89
CA ARG A 442 -0.01 -22.49 -19.60
C ARG A 442 -0.66 -21.15 -19.22
N THR A 443 -1.02 -20.34 -20.21
CA THR A 443 -1.64 -19.04 -19.98
C THR A 443 -3.14 -19.20 -19.70
N HIS A 444 -3.56 -18.83 -18.50
CA HIS A 444 -4.98 -18.81 -18.11
C HIS A 444 -5.21 -17.87 -16.92
N PRO A 445 -6.44 -17.38 -16.71
CA PRO A 445 -6.82 -16.69 -15.48
C PRO A 445 -6.63 -17.56 -14.24
N HIS A 446 -6.35 -16.96 -13.08
CA HIS A 446 -6.41 -17.70 -11.82
C HIS A 446 -7.82 -18.28 -11.59
N MET A 447 -7.91 -19.52 -11.09
CA MET A 447 -9.18 -20.23 -10.94
C MET A 447 -10.06 -19.67 -9.82
N GLN A 448 -9.44 -19.18 -8.73
CA GLN A 448 -10.13 -18.56 -7.60
C GLN A 448 -9.62 -17.15 -7.43
N MET A 449 -10.54 -16.19 -7.33
CA MET A 449 -10.23 -14.78 -7.16
C MET A 449 -11.36 -14.07 -6.41
N ASN A 450 -11.04 -12.89 -5.88
CA ASN A 450 -12.01 -12.07 -5.18
C ASN A 450 -12.88 -11.33 -6.20
N ALA A 451 -14.17 -11.69 -6.25
CA ALA A 451 -15.12 -11.08 -7.18
C ALA A 451 -15.34 -9.59 -6.88
N PHE A 452 -15.30 -9.20 -5.60
CA PHE A 452 -15.78 -7.90 -5.16
C PHE A 452 -14.70 -7.06 -4.45
N GLY A 453 -14.75 -5.73 -4.62
CA GLY A 453 -13.73 -4.79 -4.16
C GLY A 453 -14.26 -3.42 -3.78
N GLY A 454 -15.59 -3.28 -3.70
CA GLY A 454 -16.30 -2.03 -3.40
C GLY A 454 -16.82 -1.29 -4.64
N TYR A 455 -17.68 -0.32 -4.38
CA TYR A 455 -18.27 0.58 -5.36
C TYR A 455 -17.76 2.00 -5.14
N ILE A 456 -17.74 2.79 -6.21
CA ILE A 456 -17.37 4.20 -6.17
C ILE A 456 -18.50 5.04 -6.77
N LEU A 457 -18.95 6.06 -6.03
CA LEU A 457 -19.77 7.14 -6.57
C LEU A 457 -18.87 8.35 -6.82
N SER A 458 -18.82 8.84 -8.04
CA SER A 458 -18.07 10.04 -8.42
C SER A 458 -18.97 11.09 -9.03
N GLY A 459 -18.57 12.36 -8.91
CA GLY A 459 -19.24 13.47 -9.57
C GLY A 459 -18.43 14.76 -9.47
N ILE A 460 -18.97 15.82 -10.05
CA ILE A 460 -18.38 17.17 -10.02
C ILE A 460 -19.33 18.09 -9.28
N ARG A 461 -18.81 18.84 -8.31
CA ARG A 461 -19.60 19.85 -7.60
C ARG A 461 -19.95 21.02 -8.53
N ILE A 462 -21.20 21.45 -8.48
CA ILE A 462 -21.67 22.65 -9.20
C ILE A 462 -22.06 23.77 -8.25
N SER A 463 -22.12 24.98 -8.81
CA SER A 463 -22.69 26.13 -8.11
C SER A 463 -24.21 26.10 -8.19
N ASN A 464 -24.86 26.29 -7.05
CA ASN A 464 -26.32 26.37 -6.98
C ASN A 464 -26.75 27.83 -7.17
N THR A 465 -26.47 28.40 -8.34
CA THR A 465 -26.92 29.76 -8.69
C THR A 465 -28.40 29.72 -9.10
N ARG A 466 -29.27 29.68 -8.10
CA ARG A 466 -30.67 30.15 -8.25
C ARG A 466 -30.98 31.41 -7.45
N GLY A 467 -30.13 31.84 -6.50
CA GLY A 467 -30.36 33.06 -5.71
C GLY A 467 -29.59 34.31 -6.17
N ALA A 468 -28.44 34.18 -6.85
CA ALA A 468 -27.55 35.32 -7.10
C ALA A 468 -27.83 36.12 -8.39
N ILE A 469 -28.75 35.65 -9.24
CA ILE A 469 -29.07 36.32 -10.52
C ILE A 469 -30.23 37.32 -10.35
N GLU A 470 -31.12 37.12 -9.36
CA GLU A 470 -32.24 38.03 -9.11
C GLU A 470 -31.80 39.35 -8.42
N ASP A 471 -30.76 39.32 -7.59
CA ASP A 471 -30.27 40.52 -6.87
C ASP A 471 -29.42 41.49 -7.73
N LYS A 472 -29.15 41.17 -9.00
CA LYS A 472 -28.47 42.08 -9.94
C LYS A 472 -29.39 42.66 -11.01
N ALA A 473 -30.68 42.35 -10.95
CA ALA A 473 -31.70 42.82 -11.89
C ALA A 473 -32.85 43.59 -11.20
N ALA A 474 -32.60 44.15 -10.00
CA ALA A 474 -33.50 45.06 -9.30
C ALA A 474 -32.91 46.47 -9.24
#